data_AF-A0A9D4IBB6-F1
#
_entry.id   AF-A0A9D4IBB6-F1
#
_cell.length_a   1.000
_cell.length_b   1.000
_cell.length_c   1.000
_cell.angle_alpha   90.00
_cell.angle_beta   90.00
_cell.angle_gamma   90.00
#
_symmetry.space_group_name_H-M   'P 1'
#
loop_
_entity.id
_entity.type
_entity.pdbx_description
1 polymer ?
#
loop_
_entity_poly.entity_id
_entity_poly.type
_entity_poly.pdbx_seq_one_letter_code
_entity_poly.pdbx_strand_id
1 'polypeptide(L)'
;MHVLKEKHMDDFIDVMRTFEIKKRECKPSSSGSVVLRFPATLNDVVQSVTGKTFQEQIERSPHKSHVQLVKDKLRCDANLVTSLFDGPGTCIVDHLSTLLSKYSGKPIDRFVLVGGFFGVAIAAGSGEESFSMKACGHTTGRRTGRHERRGNVWAQ
;
A
#
# COMPACT_ATOMS: atom_id res chain seq x y z
N MET A 1 -5.80 8.02 -17.81
CA MET A 1 -6.67 7.02 -17.16
C MET A 1 -8.11 7.01 -17.68
N HIS A 2 -8.77 8.16 -17.91
CA HIS A 2 -10.15 8.19 -18.44
C HIS A 2 -10.30 7.44 -19.77
N VAL A 3 -9.41 7.73 -20.74
CA VAL A 3 -9.39 7.07 -22.05
C VAL A 3 -9.22 5.56 -21.96
N LEU A 4 -8.33 5.08 -21.07
CA LEU A 4 -8.12 3.64 -20.84
C LEU A 4 -9.40 2.99 -20.29
N LYS A 5 -10.05 3.63 -19.31
CA LYS A 5 -11.29 3.14 -18.70
C LYS A 5 -12.44 3.06 -19.71
N GLU A 6 -12.55 4.03 -20.62
CA GLU A 6 -13.65 4.09 -21.59
C GLU A 6 -13.45 3.19 -22.80
N LYS A 7 -12.23 3.11 -23.32
CA LYS A 7 -11.93 2.42 -24.59
C LYS A 7 -11.28 1.05 -24.42
N HIS A 8 -10.66 0.80 -23.27
CA HIS A 8 -9.87 -0.41 -22.98
C HIS A 8 -10.14 -0.91 -21.55
N MET A 9 -11.42 -1.17 -21.25
CA MET A 9 -11.87 -1.53 -19.90
C MET A 9 -11.16 -2.76 -19.34
N ASP A 10 -10.90 -3.78 -20.16
CA ASP A 10 -10.23 -5.01 -19.72
C ASP A 10 -8.81 -4.73 -19.21
N ASP A 11 -8.04 -3.93 -19.95
CA ASP A 11 -6.69 -3.51 -19.55
C ASP A 11 -6.73 -2.61 -18.31
N PHE A 12 -7.73 -1.72 -18.22
CA PHE A 12 -7.94 -0.91 -17.02
C PHE A 12 -8.19 -1.79 -15.79
N ILE A 13 -9.07 -2.79 -15.89
CA ILE A 13 -9.36 -3.72 -14.80
C ILE A 13 -8.11 -4.51 -14.43
N ASP A 14 -7.33 -4.98 -15.40
CA ASP A 14 -6.12 -5.76 -15.13
C ASP A 14 -5.03 -4.92 -14.42
N VAL A 15 -4.84 -3.67 -14.85
CA VAL A 15 -3.93 -2.72 -14.18
C VAL A 15 -4.38 -2.47 -12.74
N MET A 16 -5.66 -2.16 -12.54
CA MET A 16 -6.20 -1.88 -11.20
C MET A 16 -6.14 -3.10 -10.29
N ARG A 17 -6.41 -4.29 -10.82
CA ARG A 17 -6.29 -5.56 -10.09
C ARG A 17 -4.84 -5.83 -9.70
N THR A 18 -3.90 -5.65 -10.62
CA THR A 18 -2.47 -5.84 -10.36
C THR A 18 -1.99 -4.88 -9.29
N PHE A 19 -2.43 -3.63 -9.33
CA PHE A 19 -2.14 -2.63 -8.30
C PHE A 19 -2.70 -3.06 -6.94
N GLU A 20 -3.97 -3.48 -6.86
CA GLU A 20 -4.59 -3.94 -5.62
C GLU A 20 -3.91 -5.17 -5.01
N ILE A 21 -3.44 -6.10 -5.83
CA ILE A 21 -2.67 -7.26 -5.38
C ILE A 21 -1.32 -6.80 -4.82
N LYS A 22 -0.58 -5.98 -5.56
CA LYS A 22 0.74 -5.49 -5.13
C LYS A 22 0.68 -4.60 -3.90
N LYS A 23 -0.39 -3.85 -3.71
CA LYS A 23 -0.64 -3.09 -2.48
C LYS A 23 -0.62 -3.98 -1.23
N ARG A 24 -1.10 -5.22 -1.31
CA ARG A 24 -1.10 -6.17 -0.18
C ARG A 24 0.28 -6.80 0.06
N GLU A 25 1.16 -6.78 -0.94
CA GLU A 25 2.50 -7.38 -0.90
C GLU A 25 3.57 -6.38 -0.43
N CYS A 26 3.32 -5.07 -0.58
CA CYS A 26 4.22 -4.02 -0.12
C CYS A 26 4.16 -3.92 1.42
N LYS A 27 5.20 -4.45 2.07
CA LYS A 27 5.39 -4.33 3.52
C LYS A 27 6.42 -3.22 3.81
N PRO A 28 6.38 -2.57 4.97
CA PRO A 28 7.36 -1.53 5.30
C PRO A 28 8.81 -2.05 5.33
N SER A 29 8.99 -3.36 5.54
CA SER A 29 10.29 -4.05 5.46
C SER A 29 10.64 -4.62 4.08
N SER A 30 9.79 -4.41 3.07
CA SER A 30 10.07 -4.93 1.73
C SER A 30 11.16 -4.10 1.05
N SER A 31 12.38 -4.62 1.04
CA SER A 31 13.49 -4.10 0.24
C SER A 31 13.38 -4.64 -1.19
N GLY A 32 13.64 -3.79 -2.18
CA GLY A 32 13.70 -4.19 -3.60
C GLY A 32 12.73 -3.42 -4.50
N SER A 33 12.25 -4.10 -5.55
CA SER A 33 11.39 -3.51 -6.58
C SER A 33 10.00 -4.16 -6.62
N VAL A 34 8.98 -3.32 -6.76
CA VAL A 34 7.60 -3.70 -7.02
C VAL A 34 7.42 -3.74 -8.53
N VAL A 35 6.96 -4.89 -9.04
CA VAL A 35 6.73 -5.07 -10.47
C VAL A 35 5.23 -5.07 -10.75
N LEU A 36 4.78 -4.08 -11.53
CA LEU A 36 3.42 -3.98 -12.04
C LEU A 36 3.41 -4.40 -13.51
N ARG A 37 2.33 -5.07 -13.92
CA ARG A 37 2.08 -5.30 -15.35
C ARG A 37 1.69 -3.97 -15.99
N PHE A 38 2.28 -3.69 -17.14
CA PHE A 38 2.04 -2.50 -17.93
C PHE A 38 1.53 -2.92 -19.32
N PRO A 39 0.21 -2.80 -19.58
CA PRO A 39 -0.37 -3.17 -20.87
C PRO A 39 0.19 -2.33 -22.02
N ALA A 40 0.36 -2.94 -23.19
CA ALA A 40 0.80 -2.23 -24.40
C ALA A 40 -0.16 -1.09 -24.78
N THR A 41 -1.46 -1.31 -24.62
CA THR A 41 -2.51 -0.31 -24.85
C THR A 41 -2.34 0.94 -23.98
N LEU A 42 -1.77 0.81 -22.78
CA LEU A 42 -1.47 1.95 -21.94
C LEU A 42 -0.33 2.80 -22.52
N ASN A 43 0.68 2.19 -23.13
CA ASN A 43 1.71 2.91 -23.86
C ASN A 43 1.12 3.67 -25.05
N ASP A 44 0.26 3.02 -25.82
CA ASP A 44 -0.40 3.61 -27.00
C ASP A 44 -1.28 4.80 -26.61
N VAL A 45 -2.03 4.67 -25.51
CA VAL A 45 -2.84 5.76 -24.95
C VAL A 45 -1.94 6.92 -24.51
N VAL A 46 -0.83 6.67 -23.82
CA VAL A 46 0.11 7.72 -23.41
C VAL A 46 0.72 8.43 -24.62
N GLN A 47 1.10 7.68 -25.65
CA GLN A 47 1.64 8.22 -26.88
C GLN A 47 0.61 9.05 -27.65
N SER A 48 -0.64 8.59 -27.74
CA SER A 48 -1.71 9.33 -28.41
C SER A 48 -2.03 10.67 -27.73
N VAL A 49 -1.92 10.74 -26.40
CA VAL A 49 -2.26 11.94 -25.61
C VAL A 49 -1.08 12.89 -25.49
N THR A 50 0.14 12.38 -25.34
CA THR A 50 1.32 13.20 -25.02
C THR A 50 2.29 13.36 -26.19
N GLY A 51 2.10 12.61 -27.27
CA GLY A 51 3.02 12.52 -28.41
C GLY A 51 4.32 11.76 -28.11
N LYS A 52 4.46 11.18 -26.92
CA LYS A 52 5.67 10.49 -26.45
C LYS A 52 5.33 9.15 -25.82
N THR A 53 6.25 8.20 -25.94
CA THR A 53 6.14 6.91 -25.28
C THR A 53 6.20 7.06 -23.76
N PHE A 54 5.69 6.06 -23.04
CA PHE A 54 5.74 6.07 -21.58
C PHE A 54 7.17 6.06 -21.05
N GLN A 55 8.10 5.38 -21.74
CA GLN A 55 9.51 5.36 -21.37
C GLN A 55 10.14 6.75 -21.44
N GLU A 56 9.90 7.51 -22.51
CA GLU A 56 10.39 8.89 -22.64
C GLU A 56 9.81 9.80 -21.54
N GLN A 57 8.57 9.54 -21.10
CA GLN A 57 7.96 10.27 -20.00
C GLN A 57 8.66 9.95 -18.66
N ILE A 58 8.98 8.67 -18.41
CA ILE A 58 9.75 8.26 -17.22
C ILE A 58 11.11 8.94 -17.20
N GLU A 59 11.84 8.94 -18.32
CA GLU A 59 13.19 9.51 -18.43
C GLU A 59 13.23 11.01 -18.15
N ARG A 60 12.14 11.72 -18.45
CA ARG A 60 11.97 13.15 -18.17
C ARG A 60 11.41 13.44 -16.78
N SER A 61 10.94 12.41 -16.08
CA SER A 61 10.37 12.54 -14.75
C SER A 61 11.46 12.57 -13.67
N PRO A 62 11.16 13.13 -12.47
CA PRO A 62 12.06 13.00 -11.32
C PRO A 62 12.24 11.54 -10.86
N HIS A 63 11.44 10.61 -11.36
CA HIS A 63 11.46 9.20 -10.97
C HIS A 63 12.27 8.29 -11.91
N LYS A 64 13.02 8.84 -12.87
CA LYS A 64 13.78 8.06 -13.87
C LYS A 64 14.71 6.98 -13.28
N SER A 65 15.25 7.22 -12.08
CA SER A 65 16.15 6.27 -11.41
C SER A 65 15.41 5.21 -10.58
N HIS A 66 14.12 5.43 -10.32
CA HIS A 66 13.29 4.63 -9.42
C HIS A 66 12.17 3.87 -10.16
N VAL A 67 11.99 4.14 -11.45
CA VAL A 67 10.96 3.57 -12.29
C VAL A 67 11.59 3.11 -13.60
N GLN A 68 11.36 1.86 -13.99
CA GLN A 68 11.86 1.29 -15.23
C GLN A 68 10.76 0.49 -15.91
N LEU A 69 10.54 0.76 -17.20
CA LEU A 69 9.68 -0.07 -18.04
C LEU A 69 10.56 -1.08 -18.78
N VAL A 70 10.38 -2.37 -18.47
CA VAL A 70 11.06 -3.48 -19.16
C VAL A 70 10.02 -4.35 -19.84
N LYS A 71 9.88 -4.22 -21.16
CA LYS A 71 8.79 -4.84 -21.93
C LYS A 71 7.42 -4.41 -21.39
N ASP A 72 6.65 -5.35 -20.86
CA ASP A 72 5.33 -5.20 -20.27
C ASP A 72 5.37 -5.06 -18.73
N LYS A 73 6.55 -4.80 -18.15
CA LYS A 73 6.75 -4.76 -16.70
C LYS A 73 7.25 -3.40 -16.25
N LEU A 74 6.44 -2.71 -15.47
CA LEU A 74 6.82 -1.49 -14.77
C LEU A 74 7.43 -1.87 -13.42
N ARG A 75 8.74 -1.69 -13.29
CA ARG A 75 9.48 -1.89 -12.04
C ARG A 75 9.59 -0.56 -11.33
N CYS A 76 9.11 -0.49 -10.10
CA CYS A 76 9.21 0.67 -9.24
C CYS A 76 9.97 0.29 -7.98
N ASP A 77 10.77 1.19 -7.43
CA ASP A 77 11.36 0.99 -6.12
C ASP A 77 10.27 0.88 -5.05
N ALA A 78 10.42 -0.07 -4.11
CA ALA A 78 9.43 -0.29 -3.07
C ALA A 78 9.14 0.99 -2.26
N ASN A 79 10.18 1.76 -1.93
CA ASN A 79 10.06 3.03 -1.21
C ASN A 79 9.23 4.08 -1.97
N LEU A 80 9.34 4.10 -3.31
CA LEU A 80 8.53 5.00 -4.14
C LEU A 80 7.07 4.57 -4.14
N VAL A 81 6.80 3.27 -4.15
CA VAL A 81 5.42 2.76 -4.11
C VAL A 81 4.79 2.98 -2.74
N THR A 82 5.55 2.78 -1.65
CA THR A 82 5.03 3.04 -0.30
C THR A 82 4.76 4.52 -0.05
N SER A 83 5.57 5.42 -0.60
CA SER A 83 5.38 6.86 -0.41
C SER A 83 4.10 7.41 -1.04
N LEU A 84 3.51 6.68 -2.00
CA LEU A 84 2.17 6.99 -2.54
C LEU A 84 1.07 6.98 -1.45
N PHE A 85 1.32 6.31 -0.33
CA PHE A 85 0.38 6.17 0.77
C PHE A 85 0.67 7.08 1.96
N ASP A 86 1.80 7.81 1.96
CA ASP A 86 2.21 8.68 3.08
C ASP A 86 1.17 9.78 3.34
N GLY A 87 0.76 10.49 2.30
CA GLY A 87 -0.22 11.58 2.40
C GLY A 87 -1.58 11.12 2.96
N PRO A 88 -2.22 10.11 2.35
CA PRO A 88 -3.45 9.54 2.90
C PRO A 88 -3.28 8.93 4.31
N GLY A 89 -2.15 8.26 4.58
CA GLY A 89 -1.86 7.65 5.88
C GLY A 89 -1.76 8.70 7.00
N THR A 90 -0.98 9.75 6.77
CA THR A 90 -0.86 10.88 7.70
C THR A 90 -2.20 11.57 7.94
N CYS A 91 -2.98 11.83 6.89
CA CYS A 91 -4.32 12.43 7.04
C CYS A 91 -5.25 11.60 7.95
N ILE A 92 -5.19 10.27 7.86
CA ILE A 92 -5.98 9.38 8.72
C ILE A 92 -5.50 9.45 10.16
N VAL A 93 -4.19 9.40 10.39
CA VAL A 93 -3.60 9.47 11.73
C VAL A 93 -3.91 10.82 12.40
N ASP A 94 -3.78 11.93 11.67
CA ASP A 94 -4.07 13.27 12.17
C ASP A 94 -5.56 13.44 12.51
N HIS A 95 -6.43 12.91 11.65
CA HIS A 95 -7.86 12.94 11.90
C HIS A 95 -8.25 12.14 13.14
N LEU A 96 -7.71 10.92 13.29
CA LEU A 96 -7.94 10.10 14.49
C LEU A 96 -7.40 10.78 15.75
N SER A 97 -6.22 11.37 15.69
CA SER A 97 -5.62 12.11 16.81
C SER A 97 -6.49 13.31 17.22
N THR A 98 -7.07 14.02 16.25
CA THR A 98 -7.99 15.14 16.48
C THR A 98 -9.31 14.69 17.10
N LEU A 99 -9.84 13.53 16.71
CA LEU A 99 -11.06 12.98 17.31
C LEU A 99 -10.79 12.51 18.75
N LEU A 100 -9.65 11.85 18.98
CA LEU A 100 -9.24 11.35 20.28
C LEU A 100 -8.97 12.46 21.29
N SER A 101 -8.37 13.57 20.87
CA SER A 101 -8.12 14.71 21.78
C SER A 101 -9.41 15.36 22.30
N LYS A 102 -10.52 15.22 21.57
CA LYS A 102 -11.84 15.74 21.95
C LYS A 102 -12.69 14.70 22.69
N TYR A 103 -12.25 13.45 22.73
CA TYR A 103 -13.00 12.36 23.32
C TYR A 103 -12.77 12.32 24.84
N SER A 104 -13.82 12.65 25.60
CA SER A 104 -13.81 12.65 27.07
C SER A 104 -14.47 11.41 27.68
N GLY A 105 -14.68 10.35 26.88
CA GLY A 105 -15.34 9.12 27.31
C GLY A 105 -14.39 8.12 27.95
N LYS A 106 -14.84 6.86 28.08
CA LYS A 106 -14.01 5.76 28.61
C LYS A 106 -12.82 5.48 27.70
N PRO A 107 -11.64 5.14 28.24
CA PRO A 107 -10.45 4.80 27.45
C PRO A 107 -10.77 3.82 26.31
N ILE A 108 -10.20 4.08 25.12
CA ILE A 108 -10.38 3.24 23.95
C ILE A 108 -9.24 2.24 23.90
N ASP A 109 -9.56 0.96 24.11
CA ASP A 109 -8.55 -0.10 24.14
C ASP A 109 -8.09 -0.52 22.74
N ARG A 110 -8.96 -0.43 21.72
CA ARG A 110 -8.71 -0.99 20.39
C ARG A 110 -9.44 -0.24 19.28
N PHE A 111 -8.75 -0.07 18.15
CA PHE A 111 -9.34 0.30 16.87
C PHE A 111 -9.47 -0.94 15.97
N VAL A 112 -10.62 -1.09 15.33
CA VAL A 112 -10.84 -2.10 14.29
C VAL A 112 -10.82 -1.39 12.95
N LEU A 113 -9.77 -1.62 12.17
CA LEU A 113 -9.61 -1.07 10.84
C LEU A 113 -10.00 -2.13 9.81
N VAL A 114 -10.91 -1.78 8.92
CA VAL A 114 -11.43 -2.70 7.90
C VAL A 114 -11.03 -2.20 6.52
N GLY A 115 -10.47 -3.10 5.71
CA GLY A 115 -10.07 -2.81 4.33
C GLY A 115 -8.56 -2.93 4.10
N GLY A 116 -8.18 -3.35 2.89
CA GLY A 116 -6.78 -3.61 2.52
C GLY A 116 -5.92 -2.34 2.35
N PHE A 117 -6.51 -1.16 2.47
CA PHE A 117 -5.81 0.12 2.39
C PHE A 117 -5.01 0.42 3.67
N PHE A 118 -5.63 0.22 4.84
CA PHE A 118 -5.02 0.57 6.11
C PHE A 118 -3.71 -0.19 6.39
N GLY A 119 -3.58 -1.43 5.91
CA GLY A 119 -2.36 -2.21 6.08
C GLY A 119 -1.12 -1.58 5.44
N VAL A 120 -1.26 -0.95 4.27
CA VAL A 120 -0.15 -0.26 3.60
C VAL A 120 -0.03 1.20 4.07
N ALA A 121 -1.15 1.87 4.32
CA ALA A 121 -1.15 3.30 4.68
C ALA A 121 -0.59 3.56 6.08
N ILE A 122 -0.87 2.68 7.04
CA ILE A 122 -0.32 2.80 8.41
C ILE A 122 1.16 2.48 8.42
N ALA A 123 1.56 1.45 7.66
CA ALA A 123 2.96 1.10 7.46
C ALA A 123 3.78 2.21 6.81
N ALA A 124 3.15 3.05 5.97
CA ALA A 124 3.78 4.17 5.29
C ALA A 124 3.80 5.45 6.17
N GLY A 125 2.69 5.77 6.84
CA GLY A 125 2.50 7.04 7.55
C GLY A 125 2.95 7.10 9.01
N SER A 126 3.27 5.98 9.66
CA SER A 126 3.51 5.95 11.10
C SER A 126 4.44 4.82 11.50
N GLY A 127 5.53 5.13 12.20
CA GLY A 127 6.29 4.13 12.95
C GLY A 127 5.34 3.32 13.83
N GLU A 128 5.58 2.02 13.97
CA GLU A 128 4.71 1.06 14.67
C GLU A 128 4.40 1.44 16.14
N GLU A 129 5.02 2.49 16.68
CA GLU A 129 5.00 2.88 18.08
C GLU A 129 3.73 3.65 18.52
N SER A 130 3.00 4.32 17.62
CA SER A 130 1.89 5.19 18.07
C SER A 130 0.59 4.45 18.41
N PHE A 131 0.41 3.22 17.90
CA PHE A 131 -0.77 2.41 18.24
C PHE A 131 -0.41 0.92 18.20
N SER A 132 -0.68 0.20 19.30
CA SER A 132 -0.64 -1.27 19.31
C SER A 132 -1.77 -1.82 18.44
N MET A 133 -1.54 -1.88 17.13
CA MET A 133 -2.52 -2.27 16.12
C MET A 133 -2.39 -3.75 15.78
N LYS A 134 -3.42 -4.53 16.09
CA LYS A 134 -3.55 -5.90 15.56
C LYS A 134 -4.26 -5.85 14.22
N ALA A 135 -3.51 -6.03 13.13
CA ALA A 135 -4.09 -6.33 11.83
C ALA A 135 -4.74 -7.73 11.89
N CYS A 136 -6.07 -7.80 11.81
CA CYS A 136 -6.78 -9.08 11.73
C CYS A 136 -6.73 -9.57 10.27
N GLY A 137 -5.60 -10.16 9.88
CA GLY A 137 -5.54 -10.98 8.68
C GLY A 137 -6.29 -12.29 8.95
N HIS A 138 -7.32 -12.58 8.16
CA HIS A 138 -7.89 -13.92 8.09
C HIS A 138 -6.82 -14.87 7.52
N THR A 139 -5.96 -15.42 8.38
CA THR A 139 -5.23 -16.64 8.09
C THR A 139 -6.16 -17.80 8.42
N THR A 140 -6.70 -18.42 7.36
CA THR A 140 -7.35 -19.72 7.46
C THR A 140 -6.41 -20.68 8.19
N GLY A 141 -6.91 -21.23 9.30
CA GLY A 141 -6.09 -21.81 10.35
C GLY A 141 -5.29 -23.05 9.96
N ARG A 142 -4.12 -23.16 10.60
CA ARG A 142 -3.65 -24.44 11.16
C ARG A 142 -3.40 -24.20 12.65
N ARG A 143 -4.28 -24.76 13.48
CA ARG A 143 -4.02 -24.98 14.90
C ARG A 143 -2.83 -25.93 15.00
N THR A 144 -1.70 -25.45 15.49
CA THR A 144 -0.73 -26.28 16.20
C THR A 144 -0.66 -25.74 17.62
N GLY A 145 -1.24 -26.49 18.56
CA GLY A 145 -1.20 -26.15 19.97
C GLY A 145 0.23 -26.21 20.49
N ARG A 146 0.62 -25.20 21.25
CA ARG A 146 1.67 -25.33 22.25
C ARG A 146 1.26 -24.56 23.49
N HIS A 147 1.02 -25.35 24.54
CA HIS A 147 0.82 -24.90 25.90
C HIS A 147 2.12 -24.23 26.36
N GLU A 148 2.11 -22.92 26.63
CA GLU A 148 3.20 -22.26 27.33
C GLU A 148 2.64 -21.72 28.65
N ARG A 149 3.14 -22.31 29.74
CA ARG A 149 2.72 -22.08 31.11
C ARG A 149 3.10 -20.66 31.51
N ARG A 150 2.14 -19.94 32.09
CA ARG A 150 2.40 -18.75 32.90
C ARG A 150 3.33 -19.12 34.06
N GLY A 151 4.54 -18.57 34.05
CA GLY A 151 5.38 -18.45 35.24
C GLY A 151 5.24 -17.03 35.78
N ASN A 152 4.48 -16.89 36.87
CA ASN A 152 4.47 -15.68 37.68
C ASN A 152 5.83 -15.55 38.38
N VAL A 153 6.46 -14.38 38.29
CA VAL A 153 7.48 -13.96 39.26
C VAL A 153 7.13 -12.52 39.59
N TRP A 154 6.51 -12.28 40.75
CA TRP A 154 6.56 -11.09 41.61
C TRP A 154 5.68 -11.35 42.86
N ALA A 155 6.32 -11.76 43.96
CA ALA A 155 5.94 -11.66 45.38
C ALA A 155 6.90 -12.61 46.14
N GLN A 156 7.71 -12.24 47.13
CA GLN A 156 7.81 -11.07 48.02
C GLN A 156 9.29 -10.73 48.23
#